data_AF-A0A821MWT4-F1
#
_entry.id   AF-A0A821MWT4-F1
#
_cell.length_a   1.000
_cell.length_b   1.000
_cell.length_c   1.000
_cell.angle_alpha   90.00
_cell.angle_beta   90.00
_cell.angle_gamma   90.00
#
_symmetry.space_group_name_H-M   'P 1'
#
loop_
_entity.id
_entity.type
_entity.pdbx_description
1 polymer ?
#
loop_
_entity_poly.entity_id
_entity_poly.type
_entity_poly.pdbx_seq_one_letter_code
_entity_poly.pdbx_strand_id
1 'polypeptide(L)'
;GEQFPNYYGSLTQSTTIRLGSNTEGKEIHIPFNTILPMLHPNDIVIGGWDINRANIGEAMERACVFDYALQEKLKPKLSKLKPLPSIYYPDFIAANQEDRANNLIPKGTKQQDLEHLRNDIRTFKRNNNLEKVIVLWTANTERYTD
;
A
#
# COMPACT_ATOMS: atom_id res chain seq x y z
N GLY A 1 -10.18 26.55 3.66
CA GLY A 1 -11.00 26.49 2.42
C GLY A 1 -11.16 25.06 2.00
N GLU A 2 -12.01 24.79 1.01
CA GLU A 2 -12.14 23.45 0.42
C GLU A 2 -10.80 22.99 -0.19
N GLN A 3 -10.50 21.69 -0.05
CA GLN A 3 -9.29 21.05 -0.55
C GLN A 3 -9.67 19.90 -1.49
N PHE A 4 -8.86 19.67 -2.52
CA PHE A 4 -9.05 18.59 -3.49
C PHE A 4 -7.93 17.55 -3.39
N PRO A 5 -8.24 16.25 -3.54
CA PRO A 5 -7.22 15.21 -3.50
C PRO A 5 -6.24 15.37 -4.65
N ASN A 6 -4.95 15.17 -4.37
CA ASN A 6 -3.86 15.25 -5.34
C ASN A 6 -2.75 14.24 -4.96
N TYR A 7 -1.73 14.11 -5.81
CA TYR A 7 -0.58 13.23 -5.60
C TYR A 7 0.71 14.01 -5.27
N TYR A 8 0.60 15.15 -4.60
CA TYR A 8 1.77 15.93 -4.19
C TYR A 8 2.72 15.09 -3.32
N GLY A 9 4.02 15.33 -3.46
CA GLY A 9 5.07 14.50 -2.86
C GLY A 9 5.46 13.26 -3.70
N SER A 10 4.65 12.87 -4.69
CA SER A 10 5.04 11.82 -5.64
C SER A 10 5.94 12.39 -6.75
N LEU A 11 7.16 11.85 -6.87
CA LEU A 11 8.06 12.19 -7.98
C LEU A 11 7.41 11.92 -9.33
N THR A 12 6.79 10.74 -9.50
CA THR A 12 6.26 10.32 -10.80
C THR A 12 5.03 11.11 -11.22
N GLN A 13 4.18 11.52 -10.28
CA GLN A 13 2.90 12.17 -10.60
C GLN A 13 2.93 13.70 -10.51
N SER A 14 3.88 14.28 -9.78
CA SER A 14 3.85 15.70 -9.42
C SER A 14 5.13 16.46 -9.77
N THR A 15 6.04 15.87 -10.55
CA THR A 15 7.27 16.55 -11.00
C THR A 15 7.42 16.56 -12.51
N THR A 16 8.34 17.39 -12.99
CA THR A 16 8.65 17.53 -14.41
C THR A 16 10.12 17.21 -14.68
N ILE A 17 10.41 16.82 -15.91
CA ILE A 17 11.77 16.69 -16.44
C ILE A 17 11.97 17.68 -17.58
N ARG A 18 13.18 18.21 -17.72
CA ARG A 18 13.55 19.01 -18.88
C ARG A 18 13.69 18.11 -20.12
N LEU A 19 12.91 18.40 -21.16
CA LEU A 19 13.00 17.71 -22.44
C LEU A 19 14.08 18.33 -23.35
N GLY A 20 14.24 19.66 -23.29
CA GLY A 20 15.17 20.39 -24.13
C GLY A 20 14.85 21.88 -24.15
N SER A 21 15.29 22.58 -25.20
CA SER A 21 14.92 23.97 -25.48
C SER A 21 14.25 24.07 -26.86
N ASN A 22 13.29 24.98 -27.02
CA ASN A 22 12.65 25.24 -28.31
C ASN A 22 13.55 26.11 -29.22
N THR A 23 13.06 26.44 -30.43
CA THR A 23 13.77 27.29 -31.39
C THR A 23 14.03 28.72 -30.90
N GLU A 24 13.31 29.18 -29.89
CA GLU A 24 13.47 30.48 -29.23
C GLU A 24 14.43 30.41 -28.02
N GLY A 25 15.00 29.24 -27.74
CA GLY A 25 15.90 29.00 -26.60
C GLY A 25 15.19 28.75 -25.26
N LYS A 26 13.85 28.77 -25.22
CA LYS A 26 13.06 28.54 -24.01
C LYS A 26 13.09 27.06 -23.61
N GLU A 27 13.37 26.79 -22.34
CA GLU A 27 13.36 25.43 -21.81
C GLU A 27 11.95 24.83 -21.77
N ILE A 28 11.84 23.61 -22.27
CA ILE A 28 10.59 22.84 -22.29
C ILE A 28 10.70 21.74 -21.24
N HIS A 29 9.76 21.74 -20.31
CA HIS A 29 9.60 20.71 -19.29
C HIS A 29 8.31 19.94 -19.55
N ILE A 30 8.37 18.63 -19.35
CA ILE A 30 7.21 17.74 -19.46
C ILE A 30 7.00 17.00 -18.13
N PRO A 31 5.76 16.62 -17.79
CA PRO A 31 5.52 15.80 -16.60
C PRO A 31 6.29 14.47 -16.66
N PHE A 32 6.84 14.04 -15.53
CA PHE A 32 7.71 12.85 -15.47
C PHE A 32 7.04 11.59 -16.04
N ASN A 33 5.76 11.37 -15.72
CA ASN A 33 4.97 10.23 -16.19
C ASN A 33 4.57 10.28 -17.67
N THR A 34 4.94 11.33 -18.42
CA THR A 34 4.63 11.45 -19.86
C THR A 34 5.80 11.05 -20.77
N ILE A 35 6.99 10.79 -20.20
CA ILE A 35 8.16 10.35 -20.97
C ILE A 35 7.90 9.00 -21.65
N LEU A 36 7.25 8.08 -20.93
CA LEU A 36 6.82 6.77 -21.40
C LEU A 36 5.50 6.40 -20.72
N PRO A 37 4.70 5.48 -21.28
CA PRO A 37 3.48 5.01 -20.63
C PRO A 37 3.77 4.43 -19.24
N MET A 38 3.22 5.06 -18.21
CA MET A 38 3.33 4.63 -16.80
C MET A 38 1.94 4.37 -16.21
N LEU A 39 1.88 3.44 -15.26
CA LEU A 39 0.65 3.16 -14.52
C LEU A 39 0.26 4.39 -13.69
N HIS A 40 -1.03 4.76 -13.75
CA HIS A 40 -1.56 5.81 -12.88
C HIS A 40 -2.02 5.21 -11.54
N PRO A 41 -1.76 5.85 -10.37
CA PRO A 41 -2.11 5.26 -9.08
C PRO A 41 -3.61 4.96 -8.88
N ASN A 42 -4.50 5.67 -9.61
CA ASN A 42 -5.95 5.39 -9.57
C ASN A 42 -6.32 4.00 -10.09
N ASP A 43 -5.47 3.38 -10.91
CA ASP A 43 -5.73 2.07 -11.53
C ASP A 43 -5.15 0.91 -10.69
N ILE A 44 -4.57 1.21 -9.52
CA ILE A 44 -4.00 0.20 -8.63
C ILE A 44 -5.10 -0.47 -7.81
N VAL A 45 -5.21 -1.79 -7.93
CA VAL A 45 -6.01 -2.61 -7.02
C VAL A 45 -5.16 -2.97 -5.80
N ILE A 46 -5.58 -2.54 -4.61
CA ILE A 46 -4.83 -2.73 -3.36
C ILE A 46 -5.42 -3.88 -2.54
N GLY A 47 -4.55 -4.77 -2.09
CA GLY A 47 -4.80 -5.80 -1.07
C GLY A 47 -3.55 -6.01 -0.24
N GLY A 48 -3.62 -6.87 0.78
CA GLY A 48 -2.46 -7.17 1.61
C GLY A 48 -2.81 -7.85 2.92
N TRP A 49 -1.79 -7.99 3.76
CA TRP A 49 -1.84 -8.69 5.04
C TRP A 49 -1.52 -7.73 6.18
N ASP A 50 -2.13 -7.94 7.34
CA ASP A 50 -1.77 -7.26 8.60
C ASP A 50 -2.04 -8.24 9.75
N ILE A 51 -1.20 -8.21 10.77
CA ILE A 51 -1.37 -8.98 12.01
C ILE A 51 -2.58 -8.48 12.82
N ASN A 52 -3.17 -7.34 12.47
CA ASN A 52 -4.36 -6.76 13.09
C ASN A 52 -5.57 -6.83 12.15
N ARG A 53 -6.73 -7.24 12.66
CA ARG A 53 -7.96 -7.47 11.87
C ARG A 53 -8.79 -6.21 11.58
N ALA A 54 -8.35 -5.04 12.04
CA ALA A 54 -9.09 -3.80 11.85
C ALA A 54 -9.31 -3.54 10.34
N ASN A 55 -10.53 -3.15 9.97
CA ASN A 55 -10.79 -2.75 8.60
C ASN A 55 -10.07 -1.43 8.28
N ILE A 56 -9.92 -1.09 7.00
CA ILE A 56 -9.13 0.09 6.60
C ILE A 56 -9.77 1.40 7.11
N GLY A 57 -11.08 1.45 7.34
CA GLY A 57 -11.74 2.59 7.99
C GLY A 57 -11.31 2.78 9.45
N GLU A 58 -11.33 1.70 10.24
CA GLU A 58 -10.82 1.71 11.62
C GLU A 58 -9.32 2.00 11.67
N ALA A 59 -8.54 1.46 10.73
CA ALA A 59 -7.11 1.72 10.62
C ALA A 59 -6.82 3.19 10.30
N MET A 60 -7.62 3.82 9.44
CA MET A 60 -7.53 5.24 9.10
C MET A 60 -7.79 6.12 10.32
N GLU A 61 -8.84 5.82 11.09
CA GLU A 61 -9.14 6.53 12.35
C GLU A 61 -7.99 6.40 13.35
N ARG A 62 -7.52 5.16 13.57
CA ARG A 62 -6.38 4.87 14.46
C ARG A 62 -5.10 5.59 14.05
N ALA A 63 -4.86 5.73 12.73
CA ALA A 63 -3.64 6.37 12.22
C ALA A 63 -3.63 7.89 12.42
N CYS A 64 -4.80 8.54 12.53
CA CYS A 64 -4.91 9.98 12.74
C CYS A 64 -4.13 10.84 11.70
N VAL A 65 -4.07 10.36 10.44
CA VAL A 65 -3.34 11.05 9.36
C VAL A 65 -4.23 11.99 8.56
N PHE A 66 -5.44 11.55 8.18
CA PHE A 66 -6.36 12.36 7.39
C PHE A 66 -7.23 13.25 8.28
N ASP A 67 -7.64 14.41 7.75
CA ASP A 67 -8.63 15.27 8.40
C ASP A 67 -9.96 14.52 8.59
N TYR A 68 -10.63 14.78 9.72
CA TYR A 68 -11.87 14.10 10.10
C TYR A 68 -12.96 14.13 9.00
N ALA A 69 -13.14 15.27 8.33
CA ALA A 69 -14.14 15.40 7.25
C ALA A 69 -13.84 14.49 6.04
N LEU A 70 -12.56 14.21 5.76
CA LEU A 70 -12.17 13.27 4.71
C LEU A 70 -12.39 11.82 5.19
N GLN A 71 -12.08 11.54 6.46
CA GLN A 71 -12.32 10.22 7.04
C GLN A 71 -13.80 9.82 6.93
N GLU A 72 -14.72 10.71 7.31
CA GLU A 72 -16.18 10.47 7.21
C GLU A 72 -16.62 10.16 5.77
N LYS A 73 -16.06 10.87 4.77
CA LYS A 73 -16.35 10.62 3.35
C LYS A 73 -15.84 9.26 2.87
N LEU A 74 -14.69 8.81 3.35
CA LEU A 74 -14.04 7.58 2.89
C LEU A 74 -14.50 6.32 3.65
N LYS A 75 -14.93 6.47 4.90
CA LYS A 75 -15.31 5.37 5.81
C LYS A 75 -16.27 4.34 5.19
N PRO A 76 -17.37 4.71 4.50
CA PRO A 76 -18.27 3.73 3.89
C PRO A 76 -17.61 2.78 2.88
N LYS A 77 -16.56 3.25 2.19
CA LYS A 77 -15.79 2.45 1.24
C LYS A 77 -14.67 1.68 1.95
N LEU A 78 -13.90 2.36 2.80
CA LEU A 78 -12.72 1.77 3.45
C LEU A 78 -13.08 0.69 4.48
N SER A 79 -14.23 0.80 5.16
CA SER A 79 -14.65 -0.24 6.12
C SER A 79 -15.01 -1.58 5.49
N LYS A 80 -15.19 -1.62 4.16
CA LYS A 80 -15.39 -2.88 3.42
C LYS A 80 -14.08 -3.61 3.13
N LEU A 81 -12.94 -2.93 3.26
CA LEU A 81 -11.62 -3.48 3.01
C LEU A 81 -11.03 -4.01 4.32
N LYS A 82 -10.66 -5.28 4.33
CA LYS A 82 -10.03 -5.94 5.48
C LYS A 82 -8.71 -6.59 5.06
N PRO A 83 -7.66 -6.47 5.89
CA PRO A 83 -6.41 -7.16 5.62
C PRO A 83 -6.58 -8.68 5.76
N LEU A 84 -5.84 -9.42 4.95
CA LEU A 84 -5.69 -10.87 5.12
C LEU A 84 -4.90 -11.18 6.40
N PRO A 85 -5.12 -12.35 7.04
CA PRO A 85 -4.30 -12.80 8.17
C PRO A 85 -2.84 -12.91 7.77
N SER A 86 -1.93 -12.46 8.63
CA SER A 86 -0.49 -12.45 8.34
C SER A 86 0.30 -13.46 9.19
N ILE A 87 1.57 -13.64 8.83
CA ILE A 87 2.53 -14.40 9.63
C ILE A 87 2.99 -13.52 10.80
N TYR A 88 3.10 -14.10 11.99
CA TYR A 88 3.63 -13.41 13.15
C TYR A 88 4.66 -14.27 13.88
N TYR A 89 5.92 -13.81 13.84
CA TYR A 89 7.02 -14.36 14.62
C TYR A 89 7.44 -13.31 15.67
N PRO A 90 7.02 -13.46 16.94
CA PRO A 90 7.23 -12.45 17.98
C PRO A 90 8.69 -12.00 18.11
N ASP A 91 9.63 -12.94 17.95
CA ASP A 91 11.07 -12.70 18.12
C ASP A 91 11.68 -11.72 17.09
N PHE A 92 10.93 -11.37 16.03
CA PHE A 92 11.40 -10.47 14.98
C PHE A 92 11.01 -9.01 15.19
N ILE A 93 9.99 -8.73 16.01
CA ILE A 93 9.48 -7.37 16.22
C ILE A 93 9.39 -7.03 17.71
N ALA A 94 9.12 -5.77 18.03
CA ALA A 94 9.00 -5.33 19.42
C ALA A 94 7.87 -6.08 20.15
N ALA A 95 8.14 -6.52 21.39
CA ALA A 95 7.18 -7.29 22.21
C ALA A 95 5.85 -6.55 22.45
N ASN A 96 5.86 -5.21 22.42
CA ASN A 96 4.65 -4.39 22.55
C ASN A 96 3.65 -4.53 21.38
N GLN A 97 3.97 -5.30 20.34
CA GLN A 97 3.05 -5.62 19.25
C GLN A 97 2.18 -6.86 19.54
N GLU A 98 2.40 -7.57 20.64
CA GLU A 98 1.66 -8.80 20.97
C GLU A 98 0.14 -8.56 21.04
N ASP A 99 -0.29 -7.53 21.77
CA ASP A 99 -1.72 -7.17 21.90
C ASP A 99 -2.37 -6.77 20.57
N ARG A 100 -1.56 -6.32 19.60
CA ARG A 100 -2.04 -5.94 18.26
C ARG A 100 -2.31 -7.17 17.38
N ALA A 101 -1.63 -8.28 17.63
CA ALA A 101 -1.59 -9.47 16.78
C ALA A 101 -2.82 -10.37 16.97
N ASN A 102 -3.92 -10.05 16.28
CA ASN A 102 -5.18 -10.78 16.33
C ASN A 102 -5.69 -11.27 14.96
N ASN A 103 -4.87 -11.21 13.92
CA ASN A 103 -5.21 -11.62 12.55
C ASN A 103 -4.08 -12.46 11.96
N LEU A 104 -3.95 -13.68 12.48
CA LEU A 104 -2.78 -14.52 12.22
C LEU A 104 -3.14 -15.75 11.39
N ILE A 105 -2.24 -16.14 10.50
CA ILE A 105 -2.27 -17.46 9.87
C ILE A 105 -2.05 -18.50 10.99
N PRO A 106 -2.80 -19.62 11.01
CA PRO A 106 -2.57 -20.67 12.00
C PRO A 106 -1.12 -21.15 12.00
N LYS A 107 -0.55 -21.36 13.19
CA LYS A 107 0.85 -21.77 13.33
C LYS A 107 1.13 -23.04 12.51
N GLY A 108 2.17 -22.97 11.68
CA GLY A 108 2.70 -24.09 10.92
C GLY A 108 4.23 -24.03 10.83
N THR A 109 4.78 -24.82 9.92
CA THR A 109 6.18 -24.71 9.51
C THR A 109 6.36 -23.50 8.61
N LYS A 110 7.58 -22.92 8.56
CA LYS A 110 7.90 -21.81 7.64
C LYS A 110 7.60 -22.15 6.17
N GLN A 111 7.69 -23.43 5.80
CA GLN A 111 7.34 -23.91 4.47
C GLN A 111 5.83 -23.78 4.19
N GLN A 112 4.98 -24.07 5.19
CA GLN A 112 3.53 -23.90 5.08
C GLN A 112 3.16 -22.42 4.99
N ASP A 113 3.82 -21.57 5.77
CA ASP A 113 3.61 -20.12 5.73
C ASP A 113 3.97 -19.53 4.35
N LEU A 114 5.09 -19.97 3.77
CA LEU A 114 5.49 -19.61 2.41
C LEU A 114 4.44 -20.02 1.37
N GLU A 115 3.96 -21.26 1.44
CA GLU A 115 2.95 -21.74 0.48
C GLU A 115 1.59 -21.03 0.66
N HIS A 116 1.23 -20.64 1.89
CA HIS A 116 0.05 -19.82 2.16
C HIS A 116 0.14 -18.48 1.43
N LEU A 117 1.23 -17.73 1.63
CA LEU A 117 1.43 -16.44 0.96
C LEU A 117 1.46 -16.56 -0.57
N ARG A 118 2.10 -17.61 -1.10
CA ARG A 118 2.09 -17.88 -2.55
C ARG A 118 0.67 -18.14 -3.06
N ASN A 119 -0.15 -18.86 -2.29
CA ASN A 119 -1.55 -19.09 -2.64
C ASN A 119 -2.38 -17.80 -2.59
N ASP A 120 -2.19 -16.97 -1.58
CA ASP A 120 -2.89 -15.69 -1.45
C ASP A 120 -2.59 -14.77 -2.63
N ILE A 121 -1.31 -14.65 -3.03
CA ILE A 121 -0.91 -13.84 -4.20
C ILE A 121 -1.60 -14.35 -5.47
N ARG A 122 -1.61 -15.67 -5.71
CA ARG A 122 -2.27 -16.26 -6.89
C ARG A 122 -3.78 -16.05 -6.86
N THR A 123 -4.39 -16.17 -5.68
CA THR A 123 -5.83 -15.99 -5.49
C THR A 123 -6.23 -14.54 -5.70
N PHE A 124 -5.48 -13.59 -5.13
CA PHE A 124 -5.69 -12.15 -5.34
C PHE A 124 -5.55 -11.78 -6.81
N LYS A 125 -4.50 -12.29 -7.49
CA LYS A 125 -4.30 -12.09 -8.94
C LYS A 125 -5.51 -12.56 -9.74
N ARG A 126 -5.99 -13.79 -9.48
CA ARG A 126 -7.12 -14.41 -10.20
C ARG A 126 -8.43 -13.67 -9.94
N ASN A 127 -8.75 -13.39 -8.68
CA ASN A 127 -10.03 -12.78 -8.28
C ASN A 127 -10.21 -11.37 -8.82
N ASN A 128 -9.11 -10.65 -9.06
CA ASN A 128 -9.11 -9.29 -9.60
C ASN A 128 -8.71 -9.22 -11.08
N ASN A 129 -8.56 -10.37 -11.76
CA ASN A 129 -8.14 -10.47 -13.16
C ASN A 129 -6.89 -9.65 -13.49
N LEU A 130 -5.85 -9.74 -12.65
CA LEU A 130 -4.64 -8.95 -12.76
C LEU A 130 -3.58 -9.66 -13.61
N GLU A 131 -2.86 -8.92 -14.45
CA GLU A 131 -1.71 -9.44 -15.18
C GLU A 131 -0.43 -9.42 -14.34
N LYS A 132 -0.26 -8.34 -13.57
CA LYS A 132 0.93 -8.06 -12.75
C LYS A 132 0.53 -7.82 -11.30
N VAL A 133 1.40 -8.27 -10.39
CA VAL A 133 1.28 -8.06 -8.95
C VAL A 133 2.64 -7.63 -8.42
N ILE A 134 2.67 -6.60 -7.60
CA ILE A 134 3.85 -6.13 -6.89
C ILE A 134 3.57 -6.30 -5.39
N VAL A 135 4.51 -6.88 -4.66
CA VAL A 135 4.45 -7.01 -3.21
C VAL A 135 5.44 -6.01 -2.61
N LEU A 136 4.99 -5.23 -1.64
CA LEU A 136 5.79 -4.22 -0.95
C LEU A 136 5.63 -4.39 0.57
N TRP A 137 6.75 -4.48 1.29
CA TRP A 137 6.75 -4.56 2.74
C TRP A 137 6.64 -3.16 3.36
N THR A 138 5.55 -2.92 4.09
CA THR A 138 5.30 -1.68 4.83
C THR A 138 4.82 -1.97 6.27
N ALA A 139 5.20 -3.12 6.82
CA ALA A 139 4.89 -3.50 8.20
C ALA A 139 5.96 -2.97 9.16
N ASN A 140 5.90 -3.37 10.43
CA ASN A 140 6.89 -3.02 11.44
C ASN A 140 8.32 -3.38 10.99
N THR A 141 9.30 -2.58 11.42
CA THR A 141 10.71 -2.90 11.25
C THR A 141 11.03 -4.16 12.04
N GLU A 142 11.64 -5.13 11.37
CA GLU A 142 12.15 -6.34 11.98
C GLU A 142 13.61 -6.14 12.41
N ARG A 143 14.05 -6.88 13.43
CA ARG A 143 15.49 -7.00 13.70
C ARG A 143 16.20 -7.69 12.52
N TYR A 144 17.50 -7.53 12.44
CA TYR A 144 18.32 -8.28 11.49
C TYR A 144 18.26 -9.78 11.79
N THR A 145 18.33 -10.58 10.72
CA THR A 145 18.70 -12.00 10.80
C THR A 145 20.20 -12.13 11.00
N ASP A 146 20.65 -13.30 11.44
CA ASP A 146 22.08 -13.66 11.46
C ASP A 146 22.67 -13.70 10.03
#